data_AF-A0A970SSV5-F1
#
_entry.id   AF-A0A970SSV5-F1
#
_cell.length_a   1.000
_cell.length_b   1.000
_cell.length_c   1.000
_cell.angle_alpha   90.00
_cell.angle_beta   90.00
_cell.angle_gamma   90.00
#
_symmetry.space_group_name_H-M   'P 1'
#
loop_
_entity.id
_entity.type
_entity.pdbx_description
1 polymer ?
#
loop_
_entity_poly.entity_id
_entity_poly.type
_entity_poly.pdbx_seq_one_letter_code
_entity_poly.pdbx_strand_id
1 'polypeptide(L)'
;MRYILIFFALAVLSGGISYLASGSLLTSLVISVLMFLYGVIFLKKKIELSFKKYFKADQCFYFINSFLISLSMQNSMLDAYQSALINVKEPLKTEILKIEHLTVEEKLQFLNEYFAFDLYQMFLNILDVYVNQGGDILLMSELLLKETSRLQQHLLTHSSYLLTKSIELIILWVITFGIIIFMRFGLSYFYALLLNSEITILMVVSIFAIFSFALFLTIRRFADLYFLESKSDDHF
;
A
#
# COMPACT_ATOMS: atom_id res chain seq x y z
N MET A 1 -1.64 -14.93 -5.67
CA MET A 1 -1.55 -15.19 -7.13
C MET A 1 -1.63 -13.93 -7.98
N ARG A 2 -2.57 -13.00 -7.73
CA ARG A 2 -2.76 -11.79 -8.57
C ARG A 2 -1.46 -10.99 -8.82
N TYR A 3 -0.65 -10.72 -7.79
CA TYR A 3 0.61 -9.98 -7.95
C TYR A 3 1.67 -10.72 -8.80
N ILE A 4 1.70 -12.04 -8.75
CA ILE A 4 2.67 -12.85 -9.50
C ILE A 4 2.39 -12.74 -11.01
N LEU A 5 1.11 -12.76 -11.40
CA LEU A 5 0.72 -12.59 -12.80
C LEU A 5 1.11 -11.21 -13.34
N ILE A 6 0.96 -10.16 -12.52
CA ILE A 6 1.37 -8.80 -12.89
C ILE A 6 2.88 -8.72 -13.09
N PHE A 7 3.69 -9.28 -12.16
CA PHE A 7 5.15 -9.30 -12.32
C PHE A 7 5.61 -10.15 -13.51
N PHE A 8 4.91 -11.25 -13.78
CA PHE A 8 5.17 -12.08 -14.96
C PHE A 8 4.91 -11.30 -16.25
N ALA A 9 3.74 -10.65 -16.38
CA ALA A 9 3.42 -9.82 -17.54
C ALA A 9 4.44 -8.69 -17.73
N LEU A 10 4.83 -8.02 -16.65
CA LEU A 10 5.82 -6.93 -16.68
C LEU A 10 7.22 -7.43 -17.08
N ALA A 11 7.61 -8.62 -16.62
CA ALA A 11 8.87 -9.26 -16.99
C ALA A 11 8.91 -9.66 -18.47
N VAL A 12 7.81 -10.19 -19.00
CA VAL A 12 7.68 -10.54 -20.43
C VAL A 12 7.72 -9.28 -21.30
N LEU A 13 6.99 -8.22 -20.91
CA LEU A 13 7.02 -6.94 -21.62
C LEU A 13 8.42 -6.33 -21.63
N SER A 14 9.09 -6.32 -20.47
CA SER A 14 10.46 -5.82 -20.35
C SER A 14 11.44 -6.63 -21.21
N GLY A 15 11.29 -7.95 -21.25
CA GLY A 15 12.05 -8.83 -22.15
C GLY A 15 11.83 -8.53 -23.62
N GLY A 16 10.57 -8.39 -24.03
CA GLY A 16 10.21 -8.07 -25.41
C GLY A 16 10.80 -6.72 -25.85
N ILE A 17 10.70 -5.69 -25.01
CA ILE A 17 11.32 -4.38 -25.28
C ILE A 17 12.85 -4.50 -25.31
N SER A 18 13.45 -5.27 -24.41
CA SER A 18 14.90 -5.52 -24.41
C SER A 18 15.38 -6.24 -25.67
N TYR A 19 14.60 -7.22 -26.16
CA TYR A 19 14.88 -7.91 -27.42
C TYR A 19 14.85 -6.94 -28.60
N LEU A 20 13.82 -6.08 -28.66
CA LEU A 20 13.74 -5.04 -29.68
C LEU A 20 14.92 -4.06 -29.60
N ALA A 21 15.38 -3.78 -28.39
CA ALA A 21 16.46 -2.82 -28.11
C ALA A 21 17.88 -3.38 -28.35
N SER A 22 18.09 -4.68 -28.24
CA SER A 22 19.43 -5.29 -28.30
C SER A 22 19.59 -6.28 -29.44
N GLY A 23 18.51 -6.75 -30.06
CA GLY A 23 18.54 -7.80 -31.08
C GLY A 23 19.00 -9.16 -30.58
N SER A 24 19.35 -9.29 -29.30
CA SER A 24 19.86 -10.52 -28.69
C SER A 24 18.79 -11.18 -27.84
N LEU A 25 18.58 -12.48 -28.09
CA LEU A 25 17.64 -13.29 -27.29
C LEU A 25 18.17 -13.48 -25.87
N LEU A 26 19.50 -13.58 -25.71
CA LEU A 26 20.14 -13.85 -24.42
C LEU A 26 19.95 -12.66 -23.46
N THR A 27 20.17 -11.43 -23.92
CA THR A 27 19.96 -10.21 -23.12
C THR A 27 18.50 -10.04 -22.72
N SER A 28 17.57 -10.33 -23.63
CA SER A 28 16.12 -10.32 -23.36
C SER A 28 15.75 -11.30 -22.25
N LEU A 29 16.22 -12.54 -22.34
CA LEU A 29 15.93 -13.59 -21.35
C LEU A 29 16.50 -13.23 -19.98
N VAL A 30 17.76 -12.76 -19.93
CA VAL A 30 18.40 -12.32 -18.68
C VAL A 30 17.60 -11.20 -18.02
N ILE A 31 17.20 -10.17 -18.78
CA ILE A 31 16.41 -9.05 -18.25
C ILE A 31 15.03 -9.50 -17.77
N SER A 32 14.34 -10.36 -18.51
CA SER A 32 13.05 -10.92 -18.07
C SER A 32 13.18 -11.70 -16.77
N VAL A 33 14.15 -12.59 -16.66
CA VAL A 33 14.37 -13.41 -15.46
C VAL A 33 14.71 -12.52 -14.27
N LEU A 34 15.62 -11.57 -14.43
CA LEU A 34 16.00 -10.63 -13.37
C LEU A 34 14.80 -9.79 -12.92
N MET A 35 14.01 -9.25 -13.83
CA MET A 35 12.80 -8.47 -13.51
C MET A 35 11.74 -9.31 -12.80
N PHE A 36 11.54 -10.56 -13.23
CA PHE A 36 10.61 -11.47 -12.59
C PHE A 36 11.03 -11.83 -11.16
N LEU A 37 12.28 -12.25 -10.98
CA LEU A 37 12.84 -12.58 -9.66
C LEU A 37 12.79 -11.36 -8.73
N TYR A 38 13.16 -10.19 -9.24
CA TYR A 38 13.09 -8.95 -8.51
C TYR A 38 11.67 -8.63 -8.02
N GLY A 39 10.67 -8.75 -8.90
CA GLY A 39 9.27 -8.55 -8.54
C GLY A 39 8.74 -9.53 -7.51
N VAL A 40 9.02 -10.82 -7.67
CA VAL A 40 8.51 -11.86 -6.78
C VAL A 40 9.18 -11.84 -5.41
N ILE A 41 10.51 -11.67 -5.35
CA ILE A 41 11.27 -11.75 -4.10
C ILE A 41 11.12 -10.46 -3.29
N PHE A 42 11.31 -9.29 -3.91
CA PHE A 42 11.40 -8.02 -3.19
C PHE A 42 10.08 -7.26 -3.16
N LEU A 43 9.44 -7.09 -4.33
CA LEU A 43 8.30 -6.18 -4.45
C LEU A 43 7.02 -6.77 -3.86
N LYS A 44 6.77 -8.07 -4.05
CA LYS A 44 5.58 -8.76 -3.50
C LYS A 44 5.45 -8.54 -1.99
N LYS A 45 6.50 -8.85 -1.22
CA LYS A 45 6.47 -8.76 0.25
C LYS A 45 6.17 -7.33 0.70
N LYS A 46 6.80 -6.33 0.07
CA LYS A 46 6.57 -4.92 0.42
C LYS A 46 5.14 -4.49 0.12
N ILE A 47 4.61 -4.77 -1.07
CA ILE A 47 3.26 -4.39 -1.45
C ILE A 47 2.21 -5.02 -0.52
N GLU A 48 2.34 -6.32 -0.22
CA GLU A 48 1.40 -7.01 0.65
C GLU A 48 1.40 -6.46 2.08
N LEU A 49 2.58 -6.13 2.63
CA LEU A 49 2.69 -5.52 3.96
C LEU A 49 2.08 -4.12 3.99
N SER A 50 2.39 -3.28 3.01
CA SER A 50 1.89 -1.90 2.95
C SER A 50 0.38 -1.84 2.76
N PHE A 51 -0.17 -2.72 1.91
CA PHE A 51 -1.62 -2.80 1.71
C PHE A 51 -2.34 -3.23 2.99
N LYS A 52 -1.78 -4.21 3.72
CA LYS A 52 -2.31 -4.62 5.03
C LYS A 52 -2.28 -3.48 6.04
N LYS A 53 -1.16 -2.74 6.16
CA LYS A 53 -1.04 -1.58 7.08
C LYS A 53 -2.08 -0.50 6.75
N TYR A 54 -2.16 -0.12 5.46
CA TYR A 54 -3.14 0.86 4.98
C TYR A 54 -4.57 0.46 5.33
N PHE A 55 -4.94 -0.78 5.03
CA PHE A 55 -6.27 -1.27 5.27
C PHE A 55 -6.61 -1.34 6.77
N LYS A 56 -5.68 -1.79 7.61
CA LYS A 56 -5.85 -1.78 9.06
C LYS A 56 -6.10 -0.37 9.60
N ALA A 57 -5.35 0.62 9.12
CA ALA A 57 -5.51 2.00 9.55
C ALA A 57 -6.86 2.61 9.12
N ASP A 58 -7.25 2.43 7.85
CA ASP A 58 -8.56 2.87 7.34
C ASP A 58 -9.71 2.27 8.16
N GLN A 59 -9.63 0.96 8.46
CA GLN A 59 -10.64 0.29 9.28
C GLN A 59 -10.61 0.76 10.74
N CYS A 60 -9.44 1.04 11.32
CA CYS A 60 -9.31 1.56 12.68
C CYS A 60 -10.01 2.93 12.81
N PHE A 61 -9.72 3.87 11.91
CA PHE A 61 -10.31 5.20 11.92
C PHE A 61 -11.82 5.15 11.70
N TYR A 62 -12.27 4.31 10.76
CA TYR A 62 -13.70 4.08 10.53
C TYR A 62 -14.39 3.50 11.77
N PHE A 63 -13.78 2.49 12.40
CA PHE A 63 -14.32 1.84 13.58
C PHE A 63 -14.46 2.82 14.75
N ILE A 64 -13.40 3.58 15.08
CA ILE A 64 -13.43 4.56 16.18
C ILE A 64 -14.54 5.59 15.95
N ASN A 65 -14.58 6.19 14.75
CA ASN A 65 -15.57 7.22 14.42
C ASN A 65 -16.99 6.67 14.49
N SER A 66 -17.24 5.51 13.88
CA SER A 66 -18.57 4.90 13.88
C SER A 66 -19.01 4.47 15.28
N PHE A 67 -18.08 3.96 16.10
CA PHE A 67 -18.37 3.52 17.45
C PHE A 67 -18.76 4.70 18.34
N LEU A 68 -17.96 5.77 18.36
CA LEU A 68 -18.22 6.94 19.20
C LEU A 68 -19.53 7.65 18.81
N ILE A 69 -19.82 7.76 17.51
CA ILE A 69 -21.06 8.34 17.01
C ILE A 69 -22.26 7.47 17.41
N SER A 70 -22.18 6.15 17.27
CA SER A 70 -23.28 5.27 17.67
C SER A 70 -23.46 5.26 19.19
N LEU A 71 -22.37 5.31 19.96
CA LEU A 71 -22.42 5.36 21.42
C LEU A 71 -23.11 6.64 21.92
N SER A 72 -22.84 7.79 21.29
CA SER A 72 -23.48 9.05 21.67
C SER A 72 -24.99 9.08 21.39
N MET A 73 -25.46 8.31 20.40
CA MET A 73 -26.89 8.21 20.06
C MET A 73 -27.64 7.17 20.90
N GLN A 74 -27.02 6.01 21.14
CA GLN A 74 -27.70 4.83 21.69
C GLN A 74 -27.41 4.61 23.18
N ASN A 75 -26.36 5.24 23.74
CA ASN A 75 -25.89 5.03 25.12
C ASN A 75 -25.67 3.54 25.50
N SER A 76 -25.43 2.69 24.49
CA SER A 76 -25.27 1.24 24.64
C SER A 76 -23.99 0.81 23.91
N MET A 77 -23.03 0.28 24.67
CA MET A 77 -21.75 -0.21 24.13
C MET A 77 -21.95 -1.34 23.11
N LEU A 78 -22.95 -2.20 23.33
CA LEU A 78 -23.24 -3.32 22.45
C LEU A 78 -23.80 -2.85 21.10
N ASP A 79 -24.76 -1.92 21.13
CA ASP A 79 -25.36 -1.39 19.90
C ASP A 79 -24.37 -0.52 19.12
N ALA A 80 -23.52 0.24 19.83
CA ALA A 80 -22.42 0.99 19.24
C ALA A 80 -21.38 0.08 18.57
N TYR A 81 -21.01 -1.02 19.23
CA TYR A 81 -20.13 -2.04 18.67
C TYR A 81 -20.72 -2.64 17.40
N GLN A 82 -21.96 -3.12 17.45
CA GLN A 82 -22.62 -3.71 16.29
C GLN A 82 -22.72 -2.73 15.12
N SER A 83 -23.05 -1.47 15.40
CA SER A 83 -23.13 -0.40 14.40
C SER A 83 -21.77 -0.15 13.73
N ALA A 84 -20.69 -0.12 14.50
CA ALA A 84 -19.33 0.05 13.98
C ALA A 84 -18.87 -1.12 13.10
N LEU A 85 -19.50 -2.30 13.24
CA LEU A 85 -19.18 -3.49 12.46
C LEU A 85 -19.92 -3.62 11.12
N ILE A 86 -20.99 -2.84 10.89
CA ILE A 86 -21.88 -3.01 9.72
C ILE A 86 -21.13 -2.94 8.39
N ASN A 87 -20.15 -2.03 8.26
CA ASN A 87 -19.41 -1.81 7.02
C ASN A 87 -17.95 -2.28 7.09
N VAL A 88 -17.64 -3.17 8.03
CA VAL A 88 -16.29 -3.72 8.16
C VAL A 88 -15.96 -4.62 6.97
N LYS A 89 -14.80 -4.34 6.37
CA LYS A 89 -14.31 -5.07 5.19
C LYS A 89 -13.43 -6.26 5.63
N GLU A 90 -13.32 -7.29 4.79
CA GLU A 90 -12.34 -8.38 4.99
C GLU A 90 -10.90 -7.81 4.87
N PRO A 91 -10.00 -8.01 5.85
CA PRO A 91 -9.87 -9.18 6.74
C PRO A 91 -10.26 -8.97 8.21
N LEU A 92 -10.70 -7.76 8.59
CA LEU A 92 -11.07 -7.48 9.99
C LEU A 92 -12.29 -8.31 10.42
N LYS A 93 -13.25 -8.52 9.50
CA LYS A 93 -14.43 -9.37 9.74
C LYS A 93 -14.05 -10.81 10.13
N THR A 94 -13.04 -11.39 9.47
CA THR A 94 -12.52 -12.71 9.82
C THR A 94 -11.95 -12.76 11.25
N GLU A 95 -11.27 -11.69 11.71
CA GLU A 95 -10.74 -11.64 13.08
C GLU A 95 -11.85 -11.48 14.12
N ILE A 96 -12.88 -10.69 13.82
CA ILE A 96 -14.04 -10.50 14.71
C ILE A 96 -14.82 -11.80 14.92
N LEU A 97 -14.94 -12.64 13.89
CA LEU A 97 -15.62 -13.93 14.01
C LEU A 97 -14.91 -14.88 15.00
N LYS A 98 -13.59 -14.78 15.16
CA LYS A 98 -12.84 -15.62 16.12
C LYS A 98 -13.17 -15.29 17.57
N ILE A 99 -13.62 -14.06 17.83
CA ILE A 99 -13.88 -13.51 19.17
C ILE A 99 -15.37 -13.32 19.44
N GLU A 100 -16.26 -13.90 18.64
CA GLU A 100 -17.71 -13.67 18.74
C GLU A 100 -18.27 -14.01 20.13
N HIS A 101 -17.67 -14.99 20.82
CA HIS A 101 -18.07 -15.47 22.15
C HIS A 101 -17.64 -14.56 23.32
N LEU A 102 -16.75 -13.59 23.08
CA LEU A 102 -16.25 -12.69 24.13
C LEU A 102 -17.24 -11.56 24.46
N THR A 103 -17.06 -10.93 25.63
CA THR A 103 -17.80 -9.73 26.01
C THR A 103 -17.39 -8.53 25.13
N VAL A 104 -18.17 -7.45 25.13
CA VAL A 104 -17.85 -6.25 24.33
C VAL A 104 -16.51 -5.63 24.77
N GLU A 105 -16.25 -5.59 26.08
CA GLU A 105 -15.01 -5.08 26.65
C GLU A 105 -13.79 -5.91 26.20
N GLU A 106 -13.90 -7.24 26.30
CA GLU A 106 -12.86 -8.16 25.84
C GLU A 106 -12.62 -8.05 24.32
N LYS A 107 -13.70 -7.88 23.54
CA LYS A 107 -13.60 -7.66 22.08
C LYS A 107 -12.85 -6.38 21.74
N LEU A 108 -13.13 -5.29 22.46
CA LEU A 108 -12.46 -4.01 22.29
C LEU A 108 -10.97 -4.13 22.66
N GLN A 109 -10.65 -4.83 23.74
CA GLN A 109 -9.26 -5.06 24.14
C GLN A 109 -8.50 -5.93 23.13
N PHE A 110 -9.12 -6.97 22.58
CA PHE A 110 -8.53 -7.79 21.51
C PHE A 110 -8.23 -6.96 20.25
N LEU A 111 -9.13 -6.06 19.87
CA LEU A 111 -8.94 -5.19 18.72
C LEU A 111 -7.74 -4.24 18.89
N ASN A 112 -7.34 -3.91 20.12
CA ASN A 112 -6.12 -3.15 20.38
C ASN A 112 -4.87 -3.85 19.85
N GLU A 113 -4.75 -5.16 20.07
CA GLU A 113 -3.62 -5.95 19.55
C GLU A 113 -3.68 -6.08 18.02
N TYR A 114 -4.88 -6.17 17.44
CA TYR A 114 -5.05 -6.27 16.00
C TYR A 114 -4.66 -4.96 15.28
N PHE A 115 -5.12 -3.83 15.79
CA PHE A 115 -4.89 -2.51 15.20
C PHE A 115 -3.50 -1.97 15.54
N ALA A 116 -3.04 -2.13 16.79
CA ALA A 116 -1.73 -1.69 17.28
C ALA A 116 -1.41 -0.22 16.92
N PHE A 117 -2.40 0.67 17.04
CA PHE A 117 -2.24 2.10 16.79
C PHE A 117 -2.53 2.89 18.08
N ASP A 118 -1.71 3.91 18.39
CA ASP A 118 -1.88 4.78 19.57
C ASP A 118 -3.28 5.41 19.68
N LEU A 119 -3.88 5.73 18.53
CA LEU A 119 -5.24 6.28 18.47
C LEU A 119 -6.29 5.32 19.01
N TYR A 120 -6.08 4.01 18.80
CA TYR A 120 -6.98 3.00 19.34
C TYR A 120 -6.83 2.90 20.86
N GLN A 121 -5.61 3.02 21.38
CA GLN A 121 -5.39 3.07 22.82
C GLN A 121 -6.01 4.32 23.45
N MET A 122 -5.89 5.48 22.81
CA MET A 122 -6.54 6.71 23.24
C MET A 122 -8.08 6.58 23.25
N PHE A 123 -8.63 5.90 22.24
CA PHE A 123 -10.05 5.55 22.18
C PHE A 123 -10.48 4.67 23.37
N LEU A 124 -9.73 3.62 23.71
CA LEU A 124 -10.03 2.77 24.86
C LEU A 124 -9.99 3.55 26.18
N ASN A 125 -9.02 4.46 26.35
CA ASN A 125 -8.93 5.29 27.54
C ASN A 125 -10.14 6.23 27.68
N ILE A 126 -10.62 6.82 26.58
CA ILE A 126 -11.82 7.66 26.59
C ILE A 126 -13.06 6.84 26.95
N LEU A 127 -13.18 5.62 26.43
CA LEU A 127 -14.27 4.72 26.79
C LEU A 127 -14.25 4.34 28.26
N ASP A 128 -13.09 4.01 28.82
CA ASP A 128 -12.96 3.67 30.25
C ASP A 128 -13.39 4.84 31.14
N VAL A 129 -12.97 6.07 30.81
CA VAL A 129 -13.42 7.27 31.52
C VAL A 129 -14.93 7.46 31.41
N TYR A 130 -15.52 7.28 30.24
CA TYR A 130 -16.96 7.40 30.04
C TYR A 130 -17.76 6.34 30.82
N VAL A 131 -17.31 5.09 30.83
CA VAL A 131 -17.98 4.00 31.56
C VAL A 131 -17.89 4.21 33.08
N ASN A 132 -16.72 4.62 33.58
CA ASN A 132 -16.47 4.75 35.01
C ASN A 132 -16.97 6.07 35.62
N GLN A 133 -16.91 7.17 34.86
CA GLN A 133 -17.20 8.52 35.35
C GLN A 133 -18.46 9.13 34.74
N GLY A 134 -19.02 8.53 33.68
CA GLY A 134 -20.13 9.08 32.91
C GLY A 134 -19.74 10.35 32.15
N GLY A 135 -20.74 11.08 31.66
CA GLY A 135 -20.57 12.35 30.96
C GLY A 135 -20.98 12.30 29.49
N ASP A 136 -20.60 13.32 28.73
CA ASP A 136 -20.87 13.40 27.30
C ASP A 136 -19.68 12.83 26.52
N ILE A 137 -19.86 11.61 25.97
CA ILE A 137 -18.84 10.92 25.18
C ILE A 137 -18.38 11.73 23.97
N LEU A 138 -19.26 12.54 23.38
CA LEU A 138 -18.93 13.33 22.20
C LEU A 138 -17.96 14.46 22.56
N LEU A 139 -18.17 15.09 23.71
CA LEU A 139 -17.28 16.14 24.22
C LEU A 139 -15.92 15.55 24.64
N MET A 140 -15.94 14.40 25.31
CA MET A 140 -14.71 13.68 25.70
C MET A 140 -13.89 13.20 24.50
N SER A 141 -14.56 12.84 23.41
CA SER A 141 -13.92 12.31 22.20
C SER A 141 -13.71 13.35 21.10
N GLU A 142 -14.08 14.61 21.28
CA GLU A 142 -14.01 15.65 20.24
C GLU A 142 -12.59 15.77 19.65
N LEU A 143 -11.57 15.81 20.52
CA LEU A 143 -10.17 15.88 20.09
C LEU A 143 -9.75 14.62 19.32
N LEU A 144 -10.18 13.44 19.77
CA LEU A 144 -9.90 12.17 19.11
C LEU A 144 -10.56 12.10 17.74
N LEU A 145 -11.85 12.47 17.64
CA LEU A 145 -12.61 12.50 16.38
C LEU A 145 -12.01 13.48 15.37
N LYS A 146 -11.54 14.63 15.84
CA LYS A 146 -10.84 15.61 15.00
C LYS A 146 -9.52 15.04 14.49
N GLU A 147 -8.77 14.34 15.34
CA GLU A 147 -7.49 13.75 14.99
C GLU A 147 -7.65 12.55 14.04
N THR A 148 -8.59 11.64 14.29
CA THR A 148 -8.90 10.50 13.40
C THR A 148 -9.38 10.99 12.04
N SER A 149 -10.24 12.01 12.00
CA SER A 149 -10.72 12.62 10.74
C SER A 149 -9.58 13.27 9.96
N ARG A 150 -8.68 14.00 10.66
CA ARG A 150 -7.48 14.60 10.06
C ARG A 150 -6.58 13.53 9.44
N LEU A 151 -6.29 12.46 10.17
CA LEU A 151 -5.44 11.37 9.70
C LEU A 151 -6.08 10.58 8.56
N GLN A 152 -7.38 10.33 8.61
CA GLN A 152 -8.12 9.72 7.52
C GLN A 152 -8.06 10.58 6.26
N GLN A 153 -8.23 11.90 6.37
CA GLN A 153 -8.10 12.81 5.25
C GLN A 153 -6.66 12.84 4.69
N HIS A 154 -5.65 12.82 5.55
CA HIS A 154 -4.25 12.69 5.12
C HIS A 154 -4.00 11.39 4.38
N LEU A 155 -4.53 10.27 4.87
CA LEU A 155 -4.39 8.95 4.24
C LEU A 155 -5.06 8.91 2.85
N LEU A 156 -6.25 9.48 2.71
CA LEU A 156 -6.94 9.62 1.42
C LEU A 156 -6.16 10.52 0.44
N THR A 157 -5.67 11.66 0.91
CA THR A 157 -4.88 12.60 0.10
C THR A 157 -3.54 11.99 -0.32
N HIS A 158 -2.92 11.23 0.58
CA HIS A 158 -1.68 10.52 0.29
C HIS A 158 -1.89 9.44 -0.77
N SER A 159 -2.98 8.67 -0.65
CA SER A 159 -3.36 7.65 -1.64
C SER A 159 -3.59 8.23 -3.04
N SER A 160 -4.35 9.32 -3.14
CA SER A 160 -4.59 9.99 -4.43
C SER A 160 -3.31 10.58 -5.02
N TYR A 161 -2.45 11.16 -4.17
CA TYR A 161 -1.13 11.66 -4.58
C TYR A 161 -0.25 10.52 -5.14
N LEU A 162 -0.19 9.37 -4.45
CA LEU A 162 0.58 8.20 -4.90
C LEU A 162 0.06 7.64 -6.23
N LEU A 163 -1.26 7.62 -6.43
CA LEU A 163 -1.86 7.19 -7.69
C LEU A 163 -1.45 8.12 -8.84
N THR A 164 -1.56 9.44 -8.65
CA THR A 164 -1.13 10.42 -9.66
C THR A 164 0.35 10.25 -10.00
N LYS A 165 1.23 10.07 -9.00
CA LYS A 165 2.66 9.84 -9.24
C LYS A 165 2.95 8.50 -9.92
N SER A 166 2.17 7.47 -9.65
CA SER A 166 2.28 6.19 -10.35
C SER A 166 1.89 6.32 -11.83
N ILE A 167 0.86 7.11 -12.13
CA ILE A 167 0.44 7.41 -13.51
C ILE A 167 1.52 8.21 -14.25
N GLU A 168 2.07 9.26 -13.63
CA GLU A 168 3.18 10.04 -14.18
C GLU A 168 4.39 9.14 -14.53
N LEU A 169 4.74 8.20 -13.64
CA LEU A 169 5.81 7.25 -13.89
C LEU A 169 5.50 6.30 -15.06
N ILE A 170 4.28 5.78 -15.15
CA ILE A 170 3.88 4.92 -16.26
C ILE A 170 4.00 5.68 -17.59
N ILE A 171 3.50 6.92 -17.66
CA ILE A 171 3.59 7.76 -18.85
C ILE A 171 5.06 7.99 -19.23
N LEU A 172 5.92 8.31 -18.27
CA LEU A 172 7.35 8.50 -18.50
C LEU A 172 7.97 7.27 -19.19
N TRP A 173 7.75 6.07 -18.63
CA TRP A 173 8.34 4.84 -19.18
C TRP A 173 7.72 4.42 -20.50
N VAL A 174 6.43 4.66 -20.71
CA VAL A 174 5.77 4.44 -22.01
C VAL A 174 6.44 5.32 -23.09
N ILE A 175 6.72 6.59 -22.79
CA ILE A 175 7.42 7.49 -23.71
C ILE A 175 8.86 7.00 -23.96
N THR A 176 9.60 6.64 -22.89
CA THR A 176 10.98 6.13 -23.01
C THR A 176 11.05 4.88 -23.90
N PHE A 177 10.16 3.91 -23.68
CA PHE A 177 10.11 2.71 -24.53
C PHE A 177 9.60 3.01 -25.94
N GLY A 178 8.67 3.96 -26.08
CA GLY A 178 8.22 4.46 -27.37
C GLY A 178 9.37 5.03 -28.21
N ILE A 179 10.28 5.79 -27.60
CA ILE A 179 11.48 6.31 -28.28
C ILE A 179 12.39 5.16 -28.75
N ILE A 180 12.61 4.13 -27.93
CA ILE A 180 13.43 2.97 -28.32
C ILE A 180 12.82 2.25 -29.53
N ILE A 181 11.50 2.01 -29.50
CA ILE A 181 10.76 1.40 -30.60
C ILE A 181 10.87 2.28 -31.86
N PHE A 182 10.67 3.59 -31.72
CA PHE A 182 10.79 4.53 -32.82
C PHE A 182 12.21 4.55 -33.42
N MET A 183 13.26 4.55 -32.59
CA MET A 183 14.64 4.47 -33.10
C MET A 183 14.90 3.17 -33.86
N ARG A 184 14.35 2.05 -33.38
CA ARG A 184 14.51 0.74 -34.03
C ARG A 184 13.88 0.72 -35.43
N PHE A 185 12.68 1.24 -35.57
CA PHE A 185 11.91 1.16 -36.83
C PHE A 185 12.10 2.37 -37.73
N GLY A 186 12.12 3.58 -37.17
CA GLY A 186 12.26 4.84 -37.91
C GLY A 186 13.69 5.11 -38.39
N LEU A 187 14.70 4.61 -37.68
CA LEU A 187 16.12 4.79 -38.02
C LEU A 187 16.83 3.44 -38.21
N SER A 188 16.15 2.47 -38.82
CA SER A 188 16.59 1.07 -38.89
C SER A 188 18.02 0.87 -39.41
N TYR A 189 18.44 1.62 -40.44
CA TYR A 189 19.79 1.56 -40.99
C TYR A 189 20.85 2.02 -39.97
N PHE A 190 20.65 3.18 -39.34
CA PHE A 190 21.55 3.70 -38.31
C PHE A 190 21.56 2.80 -37.08
N TYR A 191 20.41 2.27 -36.71
CA TYR A 191 20.27 1.35 -35.60
C TYR A 191 21.02 0.04 -35.81
N ALA A 192 21.04 -0.50 -37.04
CA ALA A 192 21.81 -1.68 -37.39
C ALA A 192 23.32 -1.47 -37.22
N LEU A 193 23.82 -0.26 -37.50
CA LEU A 193 25.22 0.11 -37.26
C LEU A 193 25.53 0.15 -35.75
N LEU A 194 24.61 0.66 -34.93
CA LEU A 194 24.77 0.70 -33.48
C LEU A 194 24.80 -0.69 -32.85
N LEU A 195 23.94 -1.61 -33.31
CA LEU A 195 23.83 -2.97 -32.75
C LEU A 195 25.15 -3.76 -32.73
N ASN A 196 26.08 -3.46 -33.65
CA ASN A 196 27.36 -4.16 -33.71
C ASN A 196 28.34 -3.72 -32.61
N SER A 197 28.00 -2.68 -31.83
CA SER A 197 28.82 -2.19 -30.72
C SER A 197 28.39 -2.82 -29.40
N GLU A 198 29.36 -3.33 -28.62
CA GLU A 198 29.14 -3.81 -27.25
C GLU A 198 28.54 -2.74 -26.32
N ILE A 199 28.77 -1.46 -26.65
CA ILE A 199 28.24 -0.30 -25.93
C ILE A 199 26.71 -0.32 -25.91
N THR A 200 26.06 -0.79 -26.97
CA THR A 200 24.59 -0.84 -27.05
C THR A 200 24.00 -1.80 -26.03
N ILE A 201 24.64 -2.95 -25.79
CA ILE A 201 24.20 -3.91 -24.76
C ILE A 201 24.27 -3.27 -23.37
N LEU A 202 25.37 -2.59 -23.06
CA LEU A 202 25.56 -1.92 -21.78
C LEU A 202 24.53 -0.79 -21.56
N MET A 203 24.21 -0.01 -22.59
CA MET A 203 23.16 1.01 -22.53
C MET A 203 21.78 0.40 -22.27
N VAL A 204 21.44 -0.70 -22.96
CA VAL A 204 20.15 -1.40 -22.75
C VAL A 204 20.04 -1.90 -21.31
N VAL A 205 21.06 -2.59 -20.80
CA VAL A 205 21.09 -3.05 -19.40
C VAL A 205 20.94 -1.89 -18.42
N SER A 206 21.62 -0.77 -18.68
CA SER A 206 21.54 0.43 -17.83
C SER A 206 20.14 1.03 -17.79
N ILE A 207 19.44 1.12 -18.92
CA ILE A 207 18.06 1.62 -18.99
C ILE A 207 17.14 0.74 -18.14
N PHE A 208 17.26 -0.59 -18.25
CA PHE A 208 16.44 -1.50 -17.44
C PHE A 208 16.80 -1.46 -15.96
N ALA A 209 18.07 -1.27 -15.61
CA ALA A 209 18.48 -1.07 -14.21
C ALA A 209 17.85 0.21 -13.63
N ILE A 210 17.85 1.31 -14.39
CA ILE A 210 17.18 2.56 -14.01
C ILE A 210 15.66 2.35 -13.88
N PHE A 211 15.05 1.56 -14.77
CA PHE A 211 13.64 1.21 -14.68
C PHE A 211 13.32 0.43 -13.40
N SER A 212 14.09 -0.62 -13.10
CA SER A 212 13.93 -1.38 -11.85
C SER A 212 14.09 -0.50 -10.62
N PHE A 213 15.05 0.43 -10.64
CA PHE A 213 15.28 1.38 -9.56
C PHE A 213 14.13 2.38 -9.42
N ALA A 214 13.56 2.88 -10.52
CA ALA A 214 12.38 3.74 -10.49
C ALA A 214 11.17 3.02 -9.89
N LEU A 215 10.95 1.75 -10.26
CA LEU A 215 9.90 0.91 -9.65
C LEU A 215 10.16 0.69 -8.15
N PHE A 216 11.42 0.46 -7.77
CA PHE A 216 11.81 0.34 -6.36
C PHE A 216 11.40 1.57 -5.55
N LEU A 217 11.75 2.76 -6.03
CA LEU A 217 11.49 4.02 -5.34
C LEU A 217 9.99 4.26 -5.18
N THR A 218 9.20 4.00 -6.22
CA THR A 218 7.74 4.17 -6.16
C THR A 218 7.10 3.23 -5.17
N ILE A 219 7.51 1.96 -5.14
CA ILE A 219 6.97 0.97 -4.19
C ILE A 219 7.43 1.29 -2.77
N ARG A 220 8.68 1.74 -2.59
CA ARG A 220 9.16 2.20 -1.29
C ARG A 220 8.33 3.39 -0.80
N ARG A 221 8.04 4.35 -1.67
CA ARG A 221 7.22 5.52 -1.33
C ARG A 221 5.78 5.13 -1.00
N PHE A 222 5.23 4.14 -1.69
CA PHE A 222 3.92 3.56 -1.36
C PHE A 222 3.91 2.85 -0.01
N ALA A 223 5.06 2.31 0.40
CA ALA A 223 5.23 1.61 1.67
C ALA A 223 5.46 2.53 2.87
N ASP A 224 5.81 3.79 2.63
CA ASP A 224 6.22 4.74 3.65
C ASP A 224 4.98 5.41 4.29
N LEU A 225 4.31 4.68 5.16
CA LEU A 225 3.19 5.17 5.97
C LEU A 225 3.68 5.63 7.36
N TYR A 226 4.81 6.32 7.41
CA TYR A 226 5.48 6.74 8.65
C TYR A 226 4.57 7.51 9.63
N PHE A 227 3.54 8.20 9.13
CA PHE A 227 2.59 8.94 9.95
C PHE A 227 1.64 8.06 10.79
N LEU A 228 1.56 6.75 10.52
CA LEU A 228 0.76 5.79 11.30
C LEU A 228 1.55 5.16 12.45
N GLU A 229 2.88 5.22 12.41
CA GLU A 229 3.78 4.65 13.42
C GLU A 229 4.30 5.78 14.32
N SER A 230 3.49 6.14 15.31
CA SER A 230 4.01 6.75 16.52
C SER A 230 4.43 5.60 17.45
N LYS A 231 5.75 5.33 17.51
CA LYS A 231 6.46 4.48 18.49
C LYS A 231 5.86 3.08 18.81
N SER A 232 6.21 2.07 18.02
CA SER A 232 6.44 0.73 18.59
C SER A 232 7.68 -0.01 18.05
N ASP A 233 8.49 0.61 17.19
CA ASP A 233 9.72 0.01 16.64
C ASP A 233 11.01 0.31 17.46
N ASP A 234 10.88 0.80 18.70
CA ASP A 234 12.02 0.97 19.63
C ASP A 234 12.24 -0.27 20.55
N HIS A 235 11.73 -1.44 20.18
CA HIS A 235 12.07 -2.69 20.86
C HIS A 235 12.46 -3.81 19.90
N PHE A 236 13.79 -3.92 19.75
CA PHE A 236 14.64 -5.07 19.40
C PHE A 236 14.61 -5.61 17.95
#